data_AF-A0AAE1P8U0-F1
#
_entry.id   AF-A0AAE1P8U0-F1
#
_cell.length_a   1.000
_cell.length_b   1.000
_cell.length_c   1.000
_cell.angle_alpha   90.00
_cell.angle_beta   90.00
_cell.angle_gamma   90.00
#
_symmetry.space_group_name_H-M   'P 1'
#
loop_
_entity.id
_entity.type
_entity.pdbx_description
1 polymer ?
#
loop_
_entity_poly.entity_id
_entity_poly.type
_entity_poly.pdbx_seq_one_letter_code
_entity_poly.pdbx_strand_id
1 'polypeptide(L)'
;MERQLEALTDLLMRQAEAAQRAQEEGQRREERLNQLLERMVVQQTSQSTSRTGSDDASSSSNTSTHGVRYPTSAATTPYLTSSASLREFDAWQHKFEGYVTLTKINMLTRTEQRAALTAVLDDEWTRTLRYGISVPEDADLGSILDTMGEYLRYSNGTRD
;
A
#
# COMPACT_ATOMS: atom_id res chain seq x y z
N MET A 1 32.54 45.32 2.36
CA MET A 1 31.13 44.91 2.06
C MET A 1 31.00 44.17 0.73
N GLU A 2 31.81 44.47 -0.28
CA GLU A 2 31.72 43.82 -1.61
C GLU A 2 31.93 42.29 -1.59
N ARG A 3 32.89 41.79 -0.80
CA ARG A 3 33.15 40.33 -0.69
C ARG A 3 32.00 39.50 -0.11
N GLN A 4 31.11 40.11 0.67
CA GLN A 4 29.92 39.43 1.21
C GLN A 4 28.82 39.29 0.15
N LEU A 5 28.72 40.27 -0.75
CA LEU A 5 27.77 40.23 -1.87
C LEU A 5 28.20 39.20 -2.92
N GLU A 6 29.50 39.10 -3.21
CA GLU A 6 30.04 38.06 -4.10
C GLU A 6 29.77 36.65 -3.55
N ALA A 7 30.04 36.41 -2.26
CA ALA A 7 29.79 35.11 -1.64
C ALA A 7 28.30 34.71 -1.64
N LEU A 8 27.40 35.67 -1.45
CA LEU A 8 25.95 35.45 -1.56
C LEU A 8 25.51 35.13 -2.99
N THR A 9 26.13 35.78 -3.97
CA THR A 9 25.83 35.57 -5.40
C THR A 9 26.31 34.20 -5.86
N ASP A 10 27.52 33.79 -5.47
CA ASP A 10 28.05 32.45 -5.75
C ASP A 10 27.20 31.35 -5.11
N LEU A 11 26.72 31.59 -3.89
CA LEU A 11 25.85 30.63 -3.20
C LEU A 11 24.49 30.48 -3.91
N LEU A 12 23.88 31.60 -4.33
CA LEU A 12 22.63 31.59 -5.08
C LEU A 12 22.78 30.91 -6.44
N MET A 13 23.87 31.18 -7.16
CA MET A 13 24.16 30.56 -8.45
C MET A 13 24.32 29.04 -8.30
N ARG A 14 25.02 28.60 -7.26
CA ARG A 14 25.21 27.18 -6.96
C ARG A 14 23.92 26.48 -6.53
N GLN A 15 23.02 27.18 -5.84
CA GLN A 15 21.70 26.67 -5.49
C GLN A 15 20.81 26.51 -6.73
N ALA A 16 20.87 27.46 -7.67
CA ALA A 16 20.15 27.40 -8.93
C ALA A 16 20.64 26.23 -9.81
N GLU A 17 21.96 26.04 -9.94
CA GLU A 17 22.51 24.91 -10.69
C GLU A 17 22.13 23.55 -10.08
N ALA A 18 22.12 23.44 -8.75
CA ALA A 18 21.68 22.22 -8.06
C ALA A 18 20.19 21.95 -8.29
N ALA A 19 19.35 22.99 -8.25
CA ALA A 19 17.92 22.88 -8.53
C ALA A 19 17.66 22.47 -9.99
N GLN A 20 18.43 23.01 -10.94
CA GLN A 20 18.30 22.68 -12.35
C GLN A 20 18.68 21.22 -12.62
N ARG A 21 19.77 20.72 -12.03
CA ARG A 21 20.15 19.30 -12.15
C ARG A 21 19.09 18.37 -11.57
N ALA A 22 18.50 18.73 -10.43
CA ALA A 22 17.42 17.95 -9.83
C ALA A 22 16.17 17.94 -10.72
N GLN A 23 15.86 19.04 -11.42
CA GLN A 23 14.76 19.08 -12.38
C GLN A 23 15.03 18.22 -13.62
N GLU A 24 16.24 18.25 -14.18
CA GLU A 24 16.63 17.42 -15.32
C GLU A 24 16.56 15.92 -14.98
N GLU A 25 17.02 15.54 -13.79
CA GLU A 25 16.90 14.17 -13.28
C GLU A 25 15.43 13.78 -13.05
N GLY A 26 14.62 14.70 -12.54
CA GLY A 26 13.18 14.55 -12.38
C GLY A 26 12.50 14.29 -13.72
N GLN A 27 12.78 15.10 -14.74
CA GLN A 27 12.25 14.94 -16.10
C GLN A 27 12.69 13.61 -16.71
N ARG A 28 13.98 13.23 -16.61
CA ARG A 28 14.44 11.91 -17.09
C ARG A 28 13.80 10.75 -16.34
N ARG A 29 13.51 10.90 -15.06
CA ARG A 29 12.80 9.88 -14.28
C ARG A 29 11.35 9.77 -14.75
N GLU A 30 10.69 10.89 -15.00
CA GLU A 30 9.32 10.97 -15.49
C GLU A 30 9.19 10.40 -16.91
N GLU A 31 10.09 10.74 -17.83
CA GLU A 31 10.15 10.17 -19.19
C GLU A 31 10.32 8.65 -19.17
N ARG A 32 11.17 8.12 -18.27
CA ARG A 32 11.30 6.66 -18.07
C ARG A 32 10.02 6.04 -17.53
N LEU A 33 9.31 6.75 -16.65
CA LEU A 33 8.06 6.30 -16.07
C LEU A 33 6.94 6.27 -17.13
N ASN A 34 6.84 7.32 -17.96
CA ASN A 34 5.90 7.37 -19.08
C ASN A 34 6.17 6.28 -20.12
N GLN A 35 7.43 6.00 -20.46
CA GLN A 35 7.76 4.91 -21.38
C GLN A 35 7.36 3.52 -20.84
N LEU A 36 7.45 3.30 -19.53
CA LEU A 36 6.99 2.06 -18.90
C LEU A 36 5.46 1.94 -18.91
N LEU A 37 4.76 3.05 -18.64
CA LEU A 37 3.29 3.11 -18.70
C LEU A 37 2.79 2.86 -20.13
N GLU A 38 3.41 3.49 -21.13
CA GLU A 38 3.07 3.32 -22.54
C GLU A 38 3.24 1.85 -22.98
N ARG A 39 4.35 1.20 -22.58
CA ARG A 39 4.58 -0.23 -22.85
C ARG A 39 3.53 -1.13 -22.21
N MET A 40 3.08 -0.80 -20.99
CA MET A 40 2.04 -1.58 -20.31
C MET A 40 0.69 -1.46 -21.02
N VAL A 41 0.32 -0.26 -21.47
CA VAL A 41 -0.91 -0.01 -22.22
C VAL A 41 -0.90 -0.74 -23.57
N VAL A 42 0.21 -0.69 -24.32
CA VAL A 42 0.35 -1.40 -25.61
C VAL A 42 0.31 -2.92 -25.43
N GLN A 43 0.87 -3.44 -24.33
CA GLN A 43 0.78 -4.87 -24.00
C GLN A 43 -0.66 -5.30 -23.67
N GLN A 44 -1.42 -4.45 -22.98
CA GLN A 44 -2.80 -4.71 -22.59
C GLN A 44 -3.78 -4.65 -23.78
N THR A 45 -3.56 -3.75 -24.74
CA THR A 45 -4.39 -3.65 -25.96
C THR A 45 -4.11 -4.80 -26.95
N SER A 46 -2.87 -5.29 -27.03
CA SER A 46 -2.49 -6.43 -27.88
C SER A 46 -3.11 -7.76 -27.43
N GLN A 47 -3.49 -7.90 -26.15
CA GLN A 47 -4.23 -9.07 -25.66
C GLN A 47 -5.73 -9.04 -25.97
N SER A 48 -6.27 -7.89 -26.40
CA SER A 48 -7.72 -7.69 -26.57
C SER A 48 -8.22 -7.88 -28.02
N THR A 49 -7.33 -8.04 -29.01
CA THR A 49 -7.69 -8.13 -30.45
C THR A 49 -7.76 -9.56 -31.01
N SER A 50 -7.67 -10.61 -30.19
CA SER A 50 -7.82 -12.01 -30.64
C SER A 50 -9.10 -12.66 -30.11
N ARG A 51 -10.27 -12.04 -30.34
CA ARG A 51 -11.58 -12.67 -30.14
C ARG A 51 -12.60 -12.22 -31.20
N THR A 52 -12.43 -12.73 -32.41
CA THR A 52 -13.50 -12.82 -33.42
C THR A 52 -13.29 -14.10 -34.22
N GLY A 53 -14.27 -15.01 -34.19
CA GLY A 53 -14.28 -16.16 -35.11
C GLY A 53 -14.98 -17.41 -34.59
N SER A 54 -16.27 -17.50 -34.95
CA SER A 54 -17.01 -18.71 -35.35
C SER A 54 -17.40 -19.79 -34.33
N ASP A 55 -18.71 -20.00 -34.30
CA ASP A 55 -19.41 -21.23 -33.96
C ASP A 55 -18.84 -22.45 -34.72
N ASP A 56 -18.65 -23.57 -34.03
CA ASP A 56 -19.12 -24.88 -34.50
C ASP A 56 -19.17 -25.89 -33.34
N ALA A 57 -20.18 -26.74 -33.40
CA ALA A 57 -20.46 -27.79 -32.45
C ALA A 57 -19.36 -28.87 -32.44
N SER A 58 -19.05 -29.42 -31.27
CA SER A 58 -18.85 -30.88 -31.09
C SER A 58 -18.57 -31.23 -29.63
N SER A 59 -19.39 -32.15 -29.12
CA SER A 59 -19.05 -33.00 -27.99
C SER A 59 -17.71 -33.69 -28.21
N SER A 60 -16.80 -33.58 -27.24
CA SER A 60 -15.94 -34.70 -26.83
C SER A 60 -15.22 -34.38 -25.52
N SER A 61 -15.36 -35.35 -24.62
CA SER A 61 -14.56 -35.64 -23.44
C SER A 61 -13.14 -35.08 -23.45
N ASN A 62 -12.81 -34.31 -22.41
CA ASN A 62 -11.49 -34.33 -21.78
C ASN A 62 -11.64 -33.98 -20.31
N THR A 63 -11.30 -34.92 -19.44
CA THR A 63 -11.04 -34.69 -18.02
C THR A 63 -9.75 -33.87 -17.91
N SER A 64 -9.85 -32.59 -18.23
CA SER A 64 -8.81 -31.64 -17.91
C SER A 64 -8.92 -31.41 -16.40
N THR A 65 -7.97 -31.96 -15.66
CA THR A 65 -7.61 -31.44 -14.34
C THR A 65 -7.34 -29.95 -14.55
N HIS A 66 -8.36 -29.12 -14.36
CA HIS A 66 -8.20 -27.69 -14.17
C HIS A 66 -7.38 -27.57 -12.88
N GLY A 67 -6.06 -27.57 -13.04
CA GLY A 67 -5.20 -26.87 -12.12
C GLY A 67 -5.79 -25.47 -12.03
N VAL A 68 -6.50 -25.22 -10.93
CA VAL A 68 -6.98 -23.89 -10.58
C VAL A 68 -5.70 -23.06 -10.55
N ARG A 69 -5.41 -22.36 -11.64
CA ARG A 69 -4.47 -21.25 -11.63
C ARG A 69 -5.17 -20.21 -10.78
N TYR A 70 -4.95 -20.31 -9.47
CA TYR A 70 -5.17 -19.19 -8.58
C TYR A 70 -4.44 -18.04 -9.25
N PRO A 71 -5.11 -16.91 -9.52
CA PRO A 71 -4.36 -15.72 -9.87
C PRO A 71 -3.32 -15.57 -8.76
N THR A 72 -2.05 -15.45 -9.13
CA THR A 72 -1.02 -14.92 -8.25
C THR A 72 -1.40 -13.45 -7.99
N SER A 73 -2.50 -13.22 -7.28
CA SER A 73 -2.66 -12.00 -6.51
C SER A 73 -1.58 -12.10 -5.48
N ALA A 74 -0.46 -11.41 -5.73
CA ALA A 74 0.40 -10.98 -4.65
C ALA A 74 -0.56 -10.43 -3.58
N ALA A 75 -0.72 -11.14 -2.47
CA ALA A 75 -1.62 -10.74 -1.42
C ALA A 75 -1.18 -9.34 -1.02
N THR A 76 -1.95 -8.33 -1.45
CA THR A 76 -1.56 -6.95 -1.26
C THR A 76 -1.66 -6.73 0.24
N THR A 77 -0.50 -6.49 0.87
CA THR A 77 -0.42 -6.23 2.29
C THR A 77 -1.40 -5.10 2.63
N PRO A 78 -2.42 -5.36 3.46
CA PRO A 78 -3.50 -4.39 3.68
C PRO A 78 -2.97 -3.27 4.57
N TYR A 79 -2.78 -2.08 4.01
CA TYR A 79 -2.26 -0.93 4.76
C TYR A 79 -3.38 -0.04 5.30
N LEU A 80 -3.28 0.40 6.56
CA LEU A 80 -4.22 1.33 7.19
C LEU A 80 -3.56 2.69 7.45
N THR A 81 -4.22 3.76 7.02
CA THR A 81 -3.81 5.13 7.32
C THR A 81 -4.56 5.68 8.54
N SER A 82 -3.95 6.60 9.28
CA SER A 82 -4.55 7.28 10.43
C SER A 82 -5.71 8.20 10.08
N SER A 83 -5.80 8.61 8.82
CA SER A 83 -6.93 9.37 8.28
C SER A 83 -8.14 8.49 7.93
N ALA A 84 -8.04 7.17 8.10
CA ALA A 84 -9.11 6.25 7.75
C ALA A 84 -10.36 6.50 8.60
N SER A 85 -11.50 6.61 7.94
CA SER A 85 -12.81 6.62 8.59
C SER A 85 -13.12 5.26 9.22
N LEU A 86 -14.10 5.22 10.13
CA LEU A 86 -14.56 3.98 10.76
C LEU A 86 -14.95 2.92 9.72
N ARG A 87 -15.58 3.33 8.62
CA ARG A 87 -15.97 2.42 7.53
C ARG A 87 -14.77 1.86 6.77
N GLU A 88 -13.71 2.67 6.59
CA GLU A 88 -12.46 2.22 5.97
C GLU A 88 -11.69 1.27 6.88
N PHE A 89 -11.74 1.52 8.19
CA PHE A 89 -11.21 0.60 9.20
C PHE A 89 -11.90 -0.77 9.15
N ASP A 90 -13.24 -0.82 9.12
CA ASP A 90 -13.99 -2.09 9.01
C ASP A 90 -13.61 -2.86 7.72
N ALA A 91 -13.51 -2.14 6.60
CA ALA A 91 -13.11 -2.73 5.32
C ALA A 91 -11.65 -3.24 5.34
N TRP A 92 -10.76 -2.51 6.01
CA TRP A 92 -9.37 -2.93 6.21
C TRP A 92 -9.28 -4.14 7.14
N GLN A 93 -10.03 -4.17 8.24
CA GLN A 93 -10.03 -5.28 9.19
C GLN A 93 -10.40 -6.59 8.50
N HIS A 94 -11.43 -6.60 7.65
CA HIS A 94 -11.78 -7.78 6.85
C HIS A 94 -10.64 -8.24 5.92
N LYS A 95 -9.91 -7.31 5.31
CA LYS A 95 -8.73 -7.64 4.49
C LYS A 95 -7.57 -8.16 5.34
N PHE A 96 -7.38 -7.58 6.52
CA PHE A 96 -6.35 -7.97 7.47
C PHE A 96 -6.59 -9.38 8.02
N GLU A 97 -7.84 -9.77 8.32
CA GLU A 97 -8.19 -11.13 8.71
C GLU A 97 -7.84 -12.16 7.62
N GLY A 98 -8.12 -11.81 6.36
CA GLY A 98 -7.69 -12.61 5.20
C GLY A 98 -6.17 -12.72 5.12
N TYR A 99 -5.46 -11.61 5.31
CA TYR A 99 -4.00 -11.55 5.32
C TYR A 99 -3.40 -12.40 6.45
N VAL A 100 -3.92 -12.32 7.67
CA VAL A 100 -3.53 -13.14 8.83
C VAL A 100 -3.68 -14.63 8.51
N THR A 101 -4.78 -15.01 7.89
CA THR A 101 -5.06 -16.40 7.51
C THR A 101 -4.09 -16.94 6.46
N LEU A 102 -3.73 -16.10 5.46
CA LEU A 102 -2.82 -16.45 4.38
C LEU A 102 -1.36 -16.53 4.85
N THR A 103 -0.94 -15.61 5.70
CA THR A 103 0.44 -15.50 6.20
C THR A 103 0.71 -16.30 7.47
N LYS A 104 -0.34 -16.89 8.07
CA LYS A 104 -0.26 -17.63 9.33
C LYS A 104 0.25 -16.80 10.51
N ILE A 105 -0.04 -15.49 10.51
CA ILE A 105 0.31 -14.60 11.64
C ILE A 105 -0.26 -15.15 12.96
N ASN A 106 -1.46 -15.73 12.94
CA ASN A 106 -2.10 -16.30 14.12
C ASN A 106 -1.34 -17.48 14.78
N MET A 107 -0.36 -18.07 14.07
CA MET A 107 0.50 -19.15 14.59
C MET A 107 1.80 -18.62 15.21
N LEU A 108 2.11 -17.33 15.04
CA LEU A 108 3.30 -16.69 15.57
C LEU A 108 3.15 -16.36 17.06
N THR A 109 4.26 -16.01 17.71
CA THR A 109 4.25 -15.51 19.09
C THR A 109 3.50 -14.17 19.19
N ARG A 110 2.99 -13.81 20.37
CA ARG A 110 2.26 -12.53 20.56
C ARG A 110 3.10 -11.31 20.14
N THR A 111 4.40 -11.33 20.42
CA THR A 111 5.34 -10.27 20.02
C THR A 111 5.44 -10.16 18.49
N GLU A 112 5.56 -11.28 17.79
CA GLU A 112 5.61 -11.32 16.33
C GLU A 112 4.27 -10.93 15.69
N GLN A 113 3.14 -11.33 16.27
CA GLN A 113 1.82 -10.90 15.83
C GLN A 113 1.66 -9.39 15.94
N ARG A 114 2.12 -8.80 17.05
CA ARG A 114 2.11 -7.35 17.24
C ARG A 114 3.02 -6.64 16.24
N ALA A 115 4.22 -7.18 16.00
CA ALA A 115 5.12 -6.63 14.99
C ALA A 115 4.53 -6.70 13.57
N ALA A 116 3.86 -7.80 13.23
CA ALA A 116 3.18 -7.97 11.96
C ALA A 116 1.99 -7.00 11.81
N LEU A 117 1.25 -6.74 12.88
CA LEU A 117 0.22 -5.69 12.90
C LEU A 117 0.87 -4.31 12.67
N THR A 118 1.93 -3.96 13.38
CA THR A 118 2.61 -2.67 13.21
C THR A 118 3.12 -2.47 11.78
N ALA A 119 3.57 -3.52 11.11
CA ALA A 119 4.06 -3.45 9.73
C ALA A 119 2.97 -3.10 8.69
N VAL A 120 1.69 -3.22 9.05
CA VAL A 120 0.56 -2.92 8.16
C VAL A 120 -0.19 -1.64 8.53
N LEU A 121 0.31 -0.91 9.53
CA LEU A 121 -0.21 0.36 9.99
C LEU A 121 0.73 1.50 9.58
N ASP A 122 0.20 2.71 9.48
CA ASP A 122 1.05 3.89 9.35
C ASP A 122 1.70 4.31 10.68
N ASP A 123 2.66 5.24 10.57
CA ASP A 123 3.45 5.70 11.71
C ASP A 123 2.57 6.37 12.79
N GLU A 124 1.53 7.08 12.37
CA GLU A 124 0.60 7.75 13.29
C GLU A 124 -0.29 6.74 14.03
N TRP A 125 -0.72 5.66 13.39
CA TRP A 125 -1.44 4.56 14.06
C TRP A 125 -0.53 3.83 15.03
N THR A 126 0.71 3.58 14.62
CA THR A 126 1.73 2.99 15.48
C THR A 126 1.99 3.85 16.72
N ARG A 127 2.02 5.18 16.54
CA ARG A 127 2.14 6.15 17.64
C ARG A 127 0.90 6.13 18.53
N THR A 128 -0.29 6.07 17.95
CA THR A 128 -1.57 6.02 18.67
C THR A 128 -1.67 4.76 19.52
N LEU A 129 -1.31 3.59 18.98
CA LEU A 129 -1.28 2.33 19.73
C LEU A 129 -0.25 2.31 20.86
N ARG A 130 0.84 3.08 20.73
CA ARG A 130 1.92 3.11 21.72
C ARG A 130 1.67 4.12 22.84
N TYR A 131 1.04 5.25 22.53
CA TYR A 131 0.92 6.38 23.47
C TYR A 131 -0.51 6.88 23.66
N GLY A 132 -1.37 6.75 22.64
CA GLY A 132 -2.74 7.25 22.66
C GLY A 132 -3.73 6.26 23.27
N ILE A 133 -3.45 4.96 23.15
CA ILE A 133 -4.33 3.90 23.66
C ILE A 133 -3.52 2.93 24.52
N SER A 134 -3.99 2.67 25.74
CA SER A 134 -3.32 1.73 26.66
C SER A 134 -3.66 0.29 26.29
N VAL A 135 -2.90 -0.26 25.35
CA VAL A 135 -3.02 -1.67 24.94
C VAL A 135 -1.98 -2.50 25.70
N PRO A 136 -2.40 -3.54 26.46
CA PRO A 136 -1.47 -4.45 27.14
C PRO A 136 -0.44 -5.06 26.17
N GLU A 137 0.77 -5.33 26.67
CA GLU A 137 1.85 -5.88 25.84
C GLU A 137 1.54 -7.32 25.37
N ASP A 138 0.81 -8.07 26.20
CA ASP A 138 0.36 -9.43 25.99
C ASP A 138 -1.06 -9.52 25.39
N ALA A 139 -1.68 -8.40 25.00
CA ALA A 139 -2.98 -8.39 24.35
C ALA A 139 -2.98 -9.28 23.10
N ASP A 140 -4.05 -10.07 22.91
CA ASP A 140 -4.24 -10.79 21.66
C ASP A 140 -4.61 -9.85 20.53
N LEU A 141 -4.35 -10.27 19.29
CA LEU A 141 -4.58 -9.44 18.11
C LEU A 141 -6.02 -8.93 18.00
N GLY A 142 -7.02 -9.72 18.42
CA GLY A 142 -8.42 -9.32 18.41
C GLY A 142 -8.70 -8.19 19.39
N SER A 143 -8.21 -8.29 20.62
CA SER A 143 -8.31 -7.22 21.62
C SER A 143 -7.67 -5.91 21.15
N ILE A 144 -6.53 -5.98 20.44
CA ILE A 144 -5.88 -4.78 19.88
C ILE A 144 -6.77 -4.13 18.81
N LEU A 145 -7.35 -4.94 17.91
CA LEU A 145 -8.22 -4.45 16.85
C LEU A 145 -9.52 -3.82 17.40
N ASP A 146 -10.13 -4.43 18.41
CA ASP A 146 -11.33 -3.88 19.05
C ASP A 146 -11.04 -2.52 19.68
N THR A 147 -9.90 -2.43 20.40
CA THR A 147 -9.41 -1.18 20.99
C THR A 147 -9.19 -0.07 19.95
N MET A 148 -8.66 -0.40 18.77
CA MET A 148 -8.53 0.55 17.65
C MET A 148 -9.90 1.02 17.14
N GLY A 149 -10.86 0.09 17.01
CA GLY A 149 -12.22 0.39 16.60
C GLY A 149 -12.96 1.30 17.59
N GLU A 150 -12.82 1.05 18.89
CA GLU A 150 -13.35 1.91 19.95
C GLU A 150 -12.75 3.32 19.90
N TYR A 151 -11.43 3.43 19.71
CA TYR A 151 -10.76 4.72 19.56
C TYR A 151 -11.32 5.52 18.37
N LEU A 152 -11.53 4.87 17.22
CA LEU A 152 -12.13 5.54 16.06
C LEU A 152 -13.55 6.01 16.35
N ARG A 153 -14.40 5.16 16.96
CA ARG A 153 -15.77 5.52 17.35
C ARG A 153 -15.78 6.73 18.29
N TYR A 154 -14.88 6.76 19.27
CA TYR A 154 -14.74 7.88 20.19
C TYR A 154 -14.29 9.15 19.45
N SER A 155 -13.23 9.07 18.63
CA SER A 155 -12.72 10.23 17.90
C SER A 155 -13.72 10.83 16.90
N ASN A 156 -14.60 9.99 16.34
CA ASN A 156 -15.61 10.41 15.39
C ASN A 156 -16.88 10.93 16.10
N GLY A 157 -17.19 10.42 17.29
CA GLY A 157 -18.32 10.87 18.12
C GLY A 157 -18.05 12.13 18.95
N THR A 158 -16.78 12.48 19.20
CA THR A 158 -16.41 13.71 19.95
C THR A 158 -16.41 14.96 19.05
N ARG A 159 -16.90 14.86 17.80
CA ARG A 159 -16.88 15.94 16.81
C ARG A 159 -18.28 16.49 16.48
N ASP A 160 -19.30 16.08 17.22
CA ASP A 160 -20.66 16.65 17.24
C ASP A 160 -20.86 17.61 18.42
#